data_AF-A0A821LIR1-F1
#
_entry.id   AF-A0A821LIR1-F1
#
_cell.length_a   1.000
_cell.length_b   1.000
_cell.length_c   1.000
_cell.angle_alpha   90.00
_cell.angle_beta   90.00
_cell.angle_gamma   90.00
#
_symmetry.space_group_name_H-M   'P 1'
#
loop_
_entity.id
_entity.type
_entity.pdbx_description
1 polymer ?
#
loop_
_entity_poly.entity_id
_entity_poly.type
_entity_poly.pdbx_seq_one_letter_code
_entity_poly.pdbx_strand_id
1 'polypeptide(L)'
;MVDFKNTLIILASNIGAQYVLEEVKNPTSSRKVSDENLSQTTKANIMKEVRSYFQAEFLNILDNIIIFKPANISYLSSIIHLQLKLLKEDLKQQNI
;
A
#
# COMPACT_ATOMS: atom_id res chain seq x y z
N MET A 1 -23.40 24.44 -6.46
CA MET A 1 -22.60 24.28 -5.22
C MET A 1 -22.39 22.80 -5.00
N VAL A 2 -21.14 22.36 -4.83
CA VAL A 2 -20.80 20.94 -4.64
C VAL A 2 -20.40 20.73 -3.18
N ASP A 3 -20.89 19.66 -2.55
CA ASP A 3 -20.64 19.29 -1.15
C ASP A 3 -20.09 17.86 -1.08
N PHE A 4 -19.12 17.63 -0.19
CA PHE A 4 -18.41 16.36 0.01
C PHE A 4 -18.64 15.74 1.41
N LYS A 5 -19.59 16.24 2.21
CA LYS A 5 -19.86 15.79 3.60
C LYS A 5 -20.01 14.27 3.79
N ASN A 6 -20.48 13.53 2.79
CA ASN A 6 -20.62 12.07 2.82
C ASN A 6 -19.76 11.37 1.75
N THR A 7 -18.60 11.94 1.43
CA THR A 7 -17.66 11.37 0.44
C THR A 7 -16.36 10.96 1.11
N LEU A 8 -15.96 9.69 0.95
CA LEU A 8 -14.62 9.24 1.30
C LEU A 8 -13.67 9.58 0.15
N ILE A 9 -12.73 10.49 0.40
CA ILE A 9 -11.68 10.85 -0.57
C ILE A 9 -10.46 9.97 -0.28
N ILE A 10 -10.04 9.18 -1.28
CA ILE A 10 -8.84 8.35 -1.22
C ILE A 10 -7.83 8.89 -2.22
N LEU A 11 -6.61 9.16 -1.75
CA LEU A 11 -5.49 9.56 -2.57
C LEU A 11 -4.42 8.47 -2.50
N ALA A 12 -3.85 8.12 -3.65
CA ALA A 12 -2.78 7.15 -3.74
C ALA A 12 -1.62 7.76 -4.53
N SER A 13 -0.40 7.50 -4.07
CA SER A 13 0.83 7.93 -4.73
C SER A 13 1.90 6.85 -4.56
N ASN A 14 2.82 6.79 -5.52
CA ASN A 14 3.97 5.90 -5.52
C ASN A 14 5.24 6.52 -4.90
N ILE A 15 5.15 7.72 -4.32
CA ILE A 15 6.28 8.41 -3.68
C ILE A 15 6.86 7.54 -2.55
N GLY A 16 8.19 7.41 -2.53
CA GLY A 16 8.89 6.61 -1.51
C GLY A 16 8.81 5.10 -1.69
N ALA A 17 8.24 4.59 -2.79
CA ALA A 17 8.16 3.15 -3.06
C ALA A 17 9.54 2.48 -3.11
N GLN A 18 10.58 3.20 -3.53
CA GLN A 18 11.96 2.70 -3.57
C GLN A 18 12.49 2.30 -2.19
N TYR A 19 12.15 3.04 -1.13
CA TYR A 19 12.60 2.72 0.23
C TYR A 19 11.97 1.43 0.75
N VAL A 20 10.71 1.18 0.39
CA VAL A 20 10.04 -0.09 0.69
C VAL A 20 10.74 -1.25 -0.03
N LEU A 21 11.08 -1.08 -1.31
CA LEU A 21 11.77 -2.10 -2.10
C LEU A 21 13.19 -2.40 -1.59
N GLU A 22 13.92 -1.37 -1.16
CA GLU A 22 15.26 -1.51 -0.59
C GLU A 22 15.26 -2.31 0.71
N GLU A 23 14.29 -2.05 1.60
CA GLU A 23 14.14 -2.81 2.86
C GLU A 23 13.82 -4.29 2.60
N VAL A 24 12.97 -4.59 1.62
CA VAL A 24 12.65 -5.97 1.23
C VAL A 24 13.85 -6.70 0.64
N LYS A 25 14.70 -5.99 -0.14
CA LYS A 25 15.86 -6.57 -0.83
C LYS A 25 17.06 -6.82 0.07
N ASN A 26 17.08 -6.32 1.30
CA ASN A 26 18.26 -6.36 2.17
C ASN A 26 18.09 -7.35 3.35
N PRO A 27 18.44 -8.64 3.18
CA PRO A 27 18.13 -9.71 4.13
C PRO A 27 19.09 -9.78 5.35
N THR A 28 20.12 -8.91 5.42
CA THR A 28 21.12 -8.86 6.51
C THR A 28 20.63 -8.20 7.79
N SER A 29 19.42 -7.64 7.80
CA SER A 29 18.77 -7.26 9.05
C SER A 29 18.26 -8.54 9.71
N SER A 30 19.09 -9.21 10.51
CA SER A 30 18.76 -10.40 11.32
C SER A 30 17.68 -10.18 12.39
N ARG A 31 16.89 -9.12 12.29
CA ARG A 31 15.53 -9.13 12.81
C ARG A 31 14.74 -9.81 11.71
N LYS A 32 14.24 -11.04 11.97
CA LYS A 32 13.01 -11.50 11.30
C LYS A 32 12.17 -10.24 11.09
N VAL A 33 11.98 -9.81 9.85
CA VAL A 33 10.91 -8.87 9.54
C VAL A 33 9.73 -9.56 10.19
N SER A 34 9.34 -9.07 11.35
CA SER A 34 8.29 -9.67 12.16
C SER A 34 7.04 -9.32 11.40
N ASP A 35 6.81 -10.11 10.35
CA ASP A 35 5.83 -10.21 9.28
C ASP A 35 4.98 -9.01 8.83
N GLU A 36 5.09 -7.83 9.44
CA GLU A 36 4.01 -6.85 9.35
C GLU A 36 4.42 -5.38 9.36
N ASN A 37 5.66 -5.02 9.75
CA ASN A 37 6.01 -3.62 9.96
C ASN A 37 7.31 -3.20 9.29
N LEU A 38 7.21 -2.20 8.41
CA LEU A 38 8.36 -1.43 7.87
C LEU A 38 9.14 -0.79 9.03
N SER A 39 10.46 -0.72 8.88
CA SER A 39 11.35 -0.01 9.79
C SER A 39 10.92 1.45 9.98
N GLN A 40 11.07 1.97 11.20
CA GLN A 40 10.83 3.38 11.49
C GLN A 40 11.68 4.29 10.59
N THR A 41 12.91 3.88 10.27
CA THR A 41 13.81 4.62 9.36
C THR A 41 13.21 4.74 7.96
N THR A 42 12.67 3.66 7.43
CA THR A 42 12.04 3.64 6.10
C THR A 42 10.79 4.49 6.07
N LYS A 43 9.93 4.40 7.11
CA LYS A 43 8.76 5.27 7.24
C LYS A 43 9.16 6.75 7.29
N ALA A 44 10.23 7.09 8.02
CA ALA A 44 10.74 8.46 8.10
C ALA A 44 11.27 8.97 6.75
N ASN A 45 12.00 8.13 6.00
CA ASN A 45 12.50 8.46 4.66
C ASN A 45 11.35 8.71 3.67
N ILE A 46 10.33 7.86 3.67
CA ILE A 46 9.12 8.04 2.86
C ILE A 46 8.44 9.37 3.23
N MET A 47 8.22 9.63 4.52
CA MET A 47 7.58 10.89 4.95
C MET A 47 8.40 12.14 4.62
N LYS A 48 9.74 12.03 4.62
CA LYS A 48 10.62 13.13 4.19
C LYS A 48 10.42 13.44 2.71
N GLU A 49 10.33 12.42 1.86
CA GLU A 49 10.10 12.60 0.43
C GLU A 49 8.68 13.13 0.14
N VAL A 50 7.66 12.60 0.82
CA VAL A 50 6.27 13.08 0.75
C VAL A 50 6.19 14.57 1.11
N ARG A 51 6.87 15.01 2.17
CA ARG A 51 6.95 16.43 2.58
C ARG A 51 7.78 17.30 1.62
N SER A 52 8.67 16.71 0.84
CA SER A 52 9.41 17.43 -0.21
C SER A 52 8.58 17.63 -1.46
N TYR A 53 7.64 16.71 -1.74
CA TYR A 53 6.79 16.75 -2.92
C TYR A 53 5.50 17.54 -2.68
N PHE A 54 4.85 17.34 -1.54
CA PHE A 54 3.61 18.02 -1.16
C PHE A 54 3.87 19.12 -0.13
N GLN A 55 3.17 20.24 -0.30
CA GLN A 55 3.17 21.33 0.68
C GLN A 55 2.54 20.88 1.99
N ALA A 56 3.01 21.45 3.11
CA ALA A 56 2.53 21.09 4.44
C ALA A 56 1.02 21.33 4.62
N GLU A 57 0.48 22.38 3.99
CA GLU A 57 -0.96 22.70 4.03
C GLU A 57 -1.81 21.58 3.45
N PHE A 58 -1.40 21.00 2.32
CA PHE A 58 -2.09 19.87 1.72
C PHE A 58 -2.06 18.63 2.62
N LEU A 59 -0.90 18.32 3.20
CA LEU A 59 -0.74 17.18 4.10
C LEU A 59 -1.57 17.34 5.38
N ASN A 60 -1.73 18.57 5.87
CA ASN A 60 -2.50 18.86 7.08
C ASN A 60 -4.02 18.68 6.88
N ILE A 61 -4.50 18.64 5.64
CA ILE A 61 -5.91 18.35 5.32
C ILE A 61 -6.18 16.83 5.35
N LEU A 62 -5.14 16.01 5.22
CA LEU A 62 -5.28 14.56 5.22
C LEU A 62 -5.33 14.02 6.65
N ASP A 63 -6.43 13.36 7.00
CA ASP A 63 -6.62 12.78 8.34
C ASP A 63 -5.62 11.65 8.63
N ASN A 64 -5.38 10.78 7.64
CA ASN A 64 -4.55 9.60 7.80
C ASN A 64 -3.67 9.37 6.56
N ILE A 65 -2.38 9.16 6.79
CA ILE A 65 -1.42 8.75 5.74
C ILE A 65 -1.04 7.30 6.01
N ILE A 66 -1.38 6.42 5.09
CA ILE A 66 -1.11 4.98 5.18
C ILE A 66 0.03 4.62 4.23
N ILE A 67 1.08 3.98 4.76
CA ILE A 67 2.17 3.44 3.95
C ILE A 67 1.90 1.96 3.72
N PHE A 68 1.75 1.57 2.45
CA PHE A 68 1.47 0.20 2.08
C PHE A 68 2.70 -0.69 2.29
N LYS A 69 2.49 -1.82 2.98
CA LYS A 69 3.48 -2.88 3.10
C LYS A 69 3.49 -3.74 1.84
N PRO A 70 4.66 -4.29 1.46
CA PRO A 70 4.75 -5.24 0.36
C PRO A 70 3.94 -6.51 0.68
N ALA A 71 3.31 -7.09 -0.33
CA ALA A 71 2.57 -8.34 -0.17
C ALA A 71 3.53 -9.49 0.15
N ASN A 72 3.26 -10.22 1.23
CA ASN A 72 3.95 -11.48 1.50
C ASN A 72 3.34 -12.62 0.67
N ILE A 73 4.03 -13.77 0.63
CA ILE A 73 3.63 -14.93 -0.16
C ILE A 73 2.22 -15.44 0.20
N SER A 74 1.82 -15.30 1.47
CA SER A 74 0.51 -15.73 1.97
C SER A 74 -0.62 -14.84 1.46
N TYR A 75 -0.41 -13.51 1.50
CA TYR A 75 -1.33 -12.54 0.89
C TYR A 75 -1.45 -12.78 -0.63
N LEU A 76 -0.32 -13.02 -1.31
CA LEU A 76 -0.33 -13.27 -2.75
C LEU A 76 -1.13 -14.53 -3.10
N SER A 77 -0.95 -15.62 -2.34
CA SER A 77 -1.75 -16.85 -2.49
C SER A 77 -3.25 -16.60 -2.35
N SER A 78 -3.64 -15.79 -1.36
CA SER A 78 -5.04 -15.41 -1.12
C SER A 78 -5.62 -14.62 -2.29
N ILE A 79 -4.85 -13.69 -2.86
CA ILE A 79 -5.24 -12.91 -4.04
C ILE A 79 -5.43 -13.83 -5.24
N ILE A 80 -4.50 -14.76 -5.48
CA ILE A 80 -4.62 -15.73 -6.59
C ILE A 80 -5.88 -16.56 -6.44
N HIS A 81 -6.19 -17.03 -5.22
CA HIS A 81 -7.41 -17.81 -4.98
C HIS A 81 -8.68 -17.00 -5.28
N LEU A 82 -8.72 -15.73 -4.88
CA LEU A 82 -9.83 -14.83 -5.19
C LEU A 82 -10.00 -14.64 -6.70
N GLN A 83 -8.90 -14.43 -7.42
CA GLN A 83 -8.91 -14.27 -8.89
C GLN A 83 -9.42 -15.53 -9.59
N LEU A 84 -8.99 -16.72 -9.15
CA LEU A 84 -9.48 -17.99 -9.68
C LEU A 84 -10.97 -18.19 -9.40
N LYS A 85 -11.47 -17.73 -8.26
CA LYS A 85 -12.89 -17.79 -7.93
C LYS A 85 -13.71 -16.92 -8.88
N LEU A 86 -13.28 -15.68 -9.11
CA LEU A 86 -13.94 -14.76 -10.05
C LEU A 86 -13.95 -15.34 -11.47
N LEU A 87 -12.81 -15.87 -11.93
CA LEU A 87 -12.71 -16.52 -13.23
C LEU A 87 -13.68 -17.70 -13.36
N LYS A 88 -13.82 -18.53 -12.32
CA LYS A 88 -14.76 -19.64 -12.32
C LYS A 88 -16.22 -19.18 -12.40
N GLU A 89 -16.56 -18.08 -11.73
CA GLU A 89 -17.89 -17.48 -11.81
C GLU A 89 -18.20 -16.96 -13.21
N ASP A 90 -17.23 -16.30 -13.86
CA ASP A 90 -17.35 -15.81 -15.23
C ASP A 90 -17.54 -16.97 -16.24
N LEU A 91 -16.74 -18.04 -16.13
CA LEU A 91 -16.87 -19.21 -17.00
C LEU A 91 -18.22 -19.90 -16.87
N LYS A 92 -18.73 -20.02 -15.63
CA LYS A 92 -20.06 -20.58 -15.37
C LYS A 92 -21.17 -19.75 -16.03
N GLN A 93 -21.04 -18.42 -16.08
CA GLN A 93 -21.99 -17.56 -16.81
C GLN A 93 -21.93 -17.79 -18.32
N GLN A 94 -20.78 -18.20 -18.86
CA GLN A 94 -20.60 -18.54 -20.27
C GLN A 94 -21.00 -19.98 -20.62
N ASN A 95 -21.55 -20.75 -19.67
CA ASN A 95 -21.82 -22.19 -19.79
C ASN A 95 -20.58 -23.02 -20.18
N ILE A 96 -19.41 -22.60 -19.70
CA ILE A 96 -18.14 -23.33 -19.79
C ILE A 96 -17.81 -23.93 -18.43
#